data_AF-A0A849BSR5-F1
#
_entry.id   AF-A0A849BSR5-F1
#
_cell.length_a   1.000
_cell.length_b   1.000
_cell.length_c   1.000
_cell.angle_alpha   90.00
_cell.angle_beta   90.00
_cell.angle_gamma   90.00
#
_symmetry.space_group_name_H-M   'P 1'
#
loop_
_entity.id
_entity.type
_entity.pdbx_description
1 polymer ?
#
loop_
_entity_poly.entity_id
_entity_poly.type
_entity_poly.pdbx_seq_one_letter_code
_entity_poly.pdbx_strand_id
1 'polypeptide(L)'
;MPAAEDPQVNEGISETPEAVAEEAPAEQAEQEPDTFPRSVVEKLRKENATMRDRAKQADALAERLHSALVSSTGKLADPTDLPYDPEHLDNPEALDAAVEALLARKPHLASRKPVGDINQGARPSASGDVDLLGMMRGAL
;
A
#
# COMPACT_ATOMS: atom_id res chain seq x y z
N MET A 1 -53.85 -6.30 -34.32
CA MET A 1 -52.52 -6.40 -34.96
C MET A 1 -51.48 -5.82 -34.00
N PRO A 2 -50.30 -6.44 -33.90
CA PRO A 2 -49.38 -6.37 -32.74
C PRO A 2 -48.05 -5.63 -33.03
N ALA A 3 -47.39 -5.18 -31.96
CA ALA A 3 -45.94 -4.90 -31.77
C ALA A 3 -45.84 -4.25 -30.37
N ALA A 4 -44.92 -4.51 -29.43
CA ALA A 4 -43.63 -5.20 -29.35
C ALA A 4 -43.52 -5.74 -27.89
N GLU A 5 -43.15 -6.99 -27.58
CA GLU A 5 -41.82 -7.62 -27.67
C GLU A 5 -40.91 -7.26 -26.47
N ASP A 6 -41.14 -7.97 -25.35
CA ASP A 6 -40.19 -8.13 -24.25
C ASP A 6 -39.22 -9.28 -24.60
N PRO A 7 -37.90 -9.12 -24.48
CA PRO A 7 -36.95 -10.21 -24.73
C PRO A 7 -36.90 -11.16 -23.53
N GLN A 8 -37.52 -12.33 -23.68
CA GLN A 8 -37.27 -13.46 -22.77
C GLN A 8 -35.89 -14.07 -23.06
N VAL A 9 -35.10 -14.08 -22.00
CA VAL A 9 -33.80 -14.72 -21.82
C VAL A 9 -33.83 -16.17 -22.33
N ASN A 10 -33.06 -16.43 -23.37
CA ASN A 10 -32.80 -17.77 -23.90
C ASN A 10 -31.74 -18.45 -23.02
N GLU A 11 -32.15 -19.51 -22.32
CA GLU A 11 -31.28 -20.35 -21.49
C GLU A 11 -30.20 -21.00 -22.37
N GLY A 12 -28.97 -20.51 -22.22
CA GLY A 12 -27.77 -21.09 -22.81
C GLY A 12 -27.57 -22.51 -22.29
N ILE A 13 -27.76 -23.46 -23.20
CA ILE A 13 -27.52 -24.89 -23.08
C ILE A 13 -26.11 -25.15 -22.53
N SER A 14 -26.05 -25.88 -21.42
CA SER A 14 -24.83 -26.46 -20.87
C SER A 14 -24.39 -27.64 -21.74
N GLU A 15 -23.62 -27.38 -22.79
CA GLU A 15 -22.88 -28.42 -23.50
C GLU A 15 -21.72 -28.91 -22.63
N THR A 16 -21.93 -30.07 -22.02
CA THR A 16 -20.87 -30.83 -21.37
C THR A 16 -20.14 -31.58 -22.50
N PRO A 17 -18.85 -31.34 -22.76
CA PRO A 17 -18.13 -32.12 -23.76
C PRO A 17 -17.93 -33.54 -23.23
N GLU A 18 -18.60 -34.48 -23.89
CA GLU A 18 -18.49 -35.92 -23.70
C GLU A 18 -17.07 -36.36 -24.10
N ALA A 19 -16.18 -36.47 -23.11
CA ALA A 19 -14.84 -36.98 -23.29
C ALA A 19 -14.88 -38.50 -23.37
N VAL A 20 -14.58 -39.02 -24.56
CA VAL A 20 -14.35 -40.43 -24.86
C VAL A 20 -13.32 -41.00 -23.90
N ALA A 21 -13.73 -41.95 -23.05
CA ALA A 21 -12.86 -42.69 -22.17
C ALA A 21 -12.14 -43.79 -22.98
N GLU A 22 -10.92 -43.48 -23.42
CA GLU A 22 -9.99 -44.47 -23.93
C GLU A 22 -9.33 -45.19 -22.74
N GLU A 23 -9.72 -46.44 -22.55
CA GLU A 23 -9.32 -47.30 -21.43
C GLU A 23 -7.86 -47.74 -21.62
N ALA A 24 -6.92 -46.90 -21.16
CA ALA A 24 -5.54 -47.30 -20.95
C ALA A 24 -5.49 -48.28 -19.76
N PRO A 25 -4.71 -49.39 -19.83
CA PRO A 25 -4.58 -50.30 -18.70
C PRO A 25 -3.88 -49.55 -17.56
N ALA A 26 -4.67 -49.19 -16.55
CA ALA A 26 -4.16 -48.70 -15.28
C ALA A 26 -3.50 -49.88 -14.54
N GLU A 27 -2.24 -50.15 -14.87
CA GLU A 27 -1.33 -50.83 -13.94
C GLU A 27 -1.16 -49.90 -12.74
N GLN A 28 -2.09 -50.04 -11.78
CA GLN A 28 -1.98 -49.51 -10.44
C GLN A 28 -0.82 -50.25 -9.77
N ALA A 29 0.40 -49.82 -10.06
CA ALA A 29 1.52 -50.11 -9.20
C ALA A 29 1.16 -49.52 -7.83
N GLU A 30 0.79 -50.39 -6.89
CA GLU A 30 0.68 -50.10 -5.48
C GLU A 30 2.08 -49.71 -4.97
N GLN A 31 2.51 -48.49 -5.29
CA GLN A 31 3.71 -47.88 -4.75
C GLN A 31 3.38 -47.53 -3.30
N GLU A 32 3.90 -48.34 -2.37
CA GLU A 32 3.86 -48.00 -0.95
C GLU A 32 4.38 -46.57 -0.76
N PRO A 33 3.68 -45.72 0.01
CA PRO A 33 4.07 -44.33 0.14
C PRO A 33 5.42 -44.21 0.86
N ASP A 34 6.41 -43.66 0.16
CA ASP A 34 7.72 -43.34 0.74
C ASP A 34 7.55 -42.45 1.98
N THR A 35 7.93 -42.98 3.15
CA THR A 35 7.78 -42.28 4.43
C THR A 35 9.09 -41.64 4.85
N PHE A 36 9.09 -40.32 5.01
CA PHE A 36 10.27 -39.57 5.46
C PHE A 36 10.62 -39.89 6.92
N PRO A 37 11.92 -39.97 7.27
CA PRO A 37 12.35 -40.18 8.65
C PRO A 37 11.90 -39.02 9.56
N ARG A 38 11.44 -39.38 10.77
CA ARG A 38 10.88 -38.42 11.74
C ARG A 38 11.80 -37.23 12.02
N SER A 39 13.10 -37.45 12.12
CA SER A 39 14.10 -36.41 12.37
C SER A 39 14.11 -35.31 11.30
N VAL A 40 13.94 -35.68 10.02
CA VAL A 40 13.90 -34.74 8.90
C VAL A 40 12.62 -33.90 8.94
N VAL A 41 11.48 -34.53 9.20
CA VAL A 41 10.19 -33.80 9.27
C VAL A 41 10.17 -32.85 10.48
N GLU A 42 10.71 -33.26 11.63
CA GLU A 42 10.84 -32.38 12.80
C GLU A 42 11.76 -31.19 12.53
N LYS A 43 12.90 -31.43 11.86
CA LYS A 43 13.79 -30.35 11.42
C LYS A 43 13.06 -29.38 10.49
N LEU A 44 12.35 -29.90 9.48
CA LEU A 44 11.59 -29.10 8.52
C LEU A 44 10.49 -28.28 9.21
N ARG A 45 9.79 -28.84 10.21
CA ARG A 45 8.78 -28.08 10.98
C ARG A 45 9.40 -26.92 11.75
N LYS A 46 10.56 -27.14 12.38
CA LYS A 46 11.28 -26.07 13.09
C LYS A 46 11.74 -24.98 12.13
N GLU A 47 12.32 -25.36 11.00
CA GLU A 47 12.74 -24.42 9.96
C GLU A 47 11.56 -23.61 9.43
N ASN A 48 10.46 -24.27 9.04
CA ASN A 48 9.25 -23.60 8.59
C ASN A 48 8.64 -22.67 9.64
N ALA A 49 8.64 -23.07 10.92
CA ALA A 49 8.19 -22.20 12.00
C ALA A 49 9.04 -20.92 12.08
N THR A 50 10.37 -21.06 12.06
CA THR A 50 11.27 -19.90 12.07
C THR A 50 11.11 -19.00 10.85
N MET A 51 10.89 -19.57 9.65
CA MET A 51 10.67 -18.77 8.45
C MET A 51 9.36 -18.00 8.51
N ARG A 52 8.28 -18.62 9.03
CA ARG A 52 7.00 -17.94 9.25
C ARG A 52 7.13 -16.80 10.25
N ASP A 53 7.87 -16.99 11.33
CA ASP A 53 8.05 -15.94 12.33
C ASP A 53 8.90 -14.79 11.78
N ARG A 54 9.94 -15.09 10.98
CA ARG A 54 10.71 -14.07 10.26
C ARG A 54 9.88 -13.31 9.24
N ALA A 55 9.02 -13.99 8.48
CA ALA A 55 8.12 -13.35 7.52
C ALA A 55 7.19 -12.35 8.21
N LYS A 56 6.51 -12.75 9.29
CA LYS A 56 5.66 -11.85 10.09
C LYS A 56 6.43 -10.63 10.63
N GLN A 57 7.67 -10.83 11.06
CA GLN A 57 8.52 -9.74 11.54
C GLN A 57 8.89 -8.79 10.40
N ALA A 58 9.20 -9.32 9.22
CA ALA A 58 9.48 -8.52 8.04
C ALA A 58 8.26 -7.69 7.62
N ASP A 59 7.06 -8.30 7.57
CA ASP A 59 5.81 -7.62 7.25
C ASP A 59 5.54 -6.46 8.24
N ALA A 60 5.67 -6.72 9.54
CA ALA A 60 5.48 -5.71 10.57
C ALA A 60 6.52 -4.56 10.49
N LEU A 61 7.75 -4.85 10.06
CA LEU A 61 8.77 -3.82 9.84
C LEU A 61 8.49 -3.01 8.57
N ALA A 62 8.00 -3.66 7.51
CA ALA A 62 7.63 -3.02 6.26
C ALA A 62 6.49 -2.02 6.45
N GLU A 63 5.45 -2.38 7.21
CA GLU A 63 4.35 -1.46 7.57
C GLU A 63 4.85 -0.26 8.39
N ARG A 64 5.78 -0.49 9.34
CA ARG A 64 6.40 0.58 10.12
C ARG A 64 7.26 1.50 9.26
N LEU A 65 7.96 0.95 8.28
CA LEU A 65 8.76 1.73 7.34
C LEU A 65 7.84 2.60 6.48
N HIS A 66 6.78 2.01 5.92
CA HIS A 66 5.80 2.73 5.11
C HIS A 66 5.18 3.90 5.86
N SER A 67 4.68 3.66 7.08
CA SER A 67 4.13 4.75 7.91
C SER A 67 5.15 5.84 8.24
N ALA A 68 6.43 5.47 8.45
CA ALA A 68 7.50 6.45 8.64
C ALA A 68 7.80 7.27 7.39
N LEU A 69 7.80 6.65 6.19
CA LEU A 69 7.95 7.36 4.93
C LEU A 69 6.76 8.31 4.67
N VAL A 70 5.53 7.85 4.89
CA VAL A 70 4.35 8.70 4.79
C VAL A 70 4.45 9.87 5.76
N SER A 71 4.86 9.63 7.00
CA SER A 71 5.02 10.69 7.99
C SER A 71 6.11 11.70 7.60
N SER A 72 7.18 11.27 6.92
CA SER A 72 8.26 12.16 6.49
C SER A 72 7.84 13.10 5.37
N THR A 73 6.87 12.72 4.54
CA THR A 73 6.29 13.62 3.52
C THR A 73 5.61 14.85 4.13
N GLY A 74 5.10 14.73 5.36
CA GLY A 74 4.41 15.82 6.08
C GLY A 74 3.07 16.26 5.47
N LYS A 75 2.61 15.60 4.40
CA LYS A 75 1.38 15.95 3.65
C LYS A 75 0.11 15.47 4.36
N LEU A 76 0.14 14.30 5.01
CA LEU A 76 -1.00 13.71 5.71
C LEU A 76 -1.01 14.06 7.21
N ALA A 77 -2.21 14.17 7.79
CA ALA A 77 -2.39 14.39 9.22
C ALA A 77 -2.10 13.13 10.04
N ASP A 78 -2.55 11.97 9.57
CA ASP A 78 -2.25 10.65 10.14
C ASP A 78 -1.60 9.76 9.06
N PRO A 79 -0.38 9.23 9.30
CA PRO A 79 0.29 8.36 8.33
C PRO A 79 -0.42 7.01 8.13
N THR A 80 -1.31 6.60 9.03
CA THR A 80 -2.06 5.33 8.93
C THR A 80 -3.27 5.40 7.99
N ASP A 81 -3.63 6.60 7.53
CA ASP A 81 -4.73 6.79 6.58
C ASP A 81 -4.42 6.26 5.17
N LEU A 82 -3.14 6.14 4.82
CA LEU A 82 -2.70 5.53 3.57
C LEU A 82 -2.49 4.02 3.78
N PRO A 83 -3.21 3.15 3.05
CA PRO A 83 -2.98 1.71 3.13
C PRO A 83 -1.54 1.35 2.76
N TYR A 84 -1.01 0.30 3.39
CA TYR A 84 0.26 -0.27 3.01
C TYR A 84 0.20 -0.81 1.57
N ASP A 85 1.18 -0.43 0.77
CA ASP A 85 1.45 -0.98 -0.56
C ASP A 85 2.96 -1.22 -0.66
N PRO A 86 3.42 -2.44 -1.01
CA PRO A 86 4.84 -2.72 -1.17
C PRO A 86 5.53 -1.81 -2.20
N GLU A 87 4.83 -1.36 -3.25
CA GLU A 87 5.45 -0.53 -4.30
C GLU A 87 5.91 0.83 -3.77
N HIS A 88 5.29 1.34 -2.69
CA HIS A 88 5.66 2.59 -2.05
C HIS A 88 7.03 2.55 -1.36
N LEU A 89 7.56 1.37 -1.03
CA LEU A 89 8.85 1.24 -0.35
C LEU A 89 10.03 1.43 -1.32
N ASP A 90 9.88 0.95 -2.55
CA ASP A 90 10.92 0.98 -3.57
C ASP A 90 10.78 2.17 -4.52
N ASN A 91 9.56 2.71 -4.67
CA ASN A 91 9.27 3.82 -5.56
C ASN A 91 8.69 5.03 -4.81
N PRO A 92 9.50 6.07 -4.53
CA PRO A 92 9.03 7.27 -3.83
C PRO A 92 8.03 8.09 -4.66
N GLU A 93 8.11 8.07 -5.98
CA GLU A 93 7.18 8.80 -6.85
C GLU A 93 5.78 8.19 -6.80
N ALA A 94 5.70 6.86 -6.73
CA ALA A 94 4.43 6.15 -6.57
C ALA A 94 3.76 6.47 -5.22
N LEU A 95 4.55 6.55 -4.15
CA LEU A 95 4.08 6.97 -2.83
C LEU A 95 3.50 8.39 -2.88
N ASP A 96 4.22 9.34 -3.46
CA ASP A 96 3.77 10.72 -3.56
C ASP A 96 2.48 10.85 -4.38
N ALA A 97 2.40 10.14 -5.51
CA ALA A 97 1.20 10.11 -6.34
C ALA A 97 -0.01 9.51 -5.60
N ALA A 98 0.19 8.45 -4.82
CA ALA A 98 -0.85 7.84 -4.01
C ALA A 98 -1.36 8.79 -2.92
N VAL A 99 -0.45 9.52 -2.25
CA VAL A 99 -0.80 10.54 -1.26
C VAL A 99 -1.59 11.67 -1.91
N GLU A 100 -1.16 12.17 -3.06
CA GLU A 100 -1.86 13.25 -3.78
C GLU A 100 -3.25 12.81 -4.26
N ALA A 101 -3.38 11.60 -4.79
CA ALA A 101 -4.66 11.02 -5.19
C ALA A 101 -5.61 10.85 -3.97
N LEU A 102 -5.07 10.45 -2.81
CA LEU A 102 -5.85 10.33 -1.57
C LEU A 102 -6.34 11.71 -1.11
N LEU A 103 -5.47 12.72 -1.11
CA LEU A 103 -5.82 14.08 -0.69
C LEU A 103 -6.81 14.74 -1.64
N ALA A 104 -6.70 14.51 -2.95
CA ALA A 104 -7.67 14.99 -3.93
C ALA A 104 -9.08 14.45 -3.66
N ARG A 105 -9.18 13.17 -3.24
CA ARG A 105 -10.45 12.53 -2.87
C ARG A 105 -10.94 12.91 -1.49
N LYS A 106 -10.02 13.06 -0.53
CA LYS A 106 -10.29 13.28 0.89
C LYS A 106 -9.44 14.44 1.42
N PRO A 107 -9.81 15.69 1.08
CA PRO A 107 -9.01 16.87 1.43
C PRO A 107 -8.92 17.11 2.95
N HIS A 108 -9.84 16.55 3.73
CA HIS A 108 -9.85 16.68 5.19
C HIS A 108 -8.73 15.88 5.90
N LEU A 109 -8.06 14.96 5.18
CA LEU A 109 -6.91 14.20 5.69
C LEU A 109 -5.58 14.95 5.56
N ALA A 110 -5.58 16.11 4.90
CA ALA A 110 -4.40 16.95 4.77
C ALA A 110 -3.89 17.41 6.14
N SER A 111 -2.56 17.45 6.27
CA SER A 111 -1.89 17.96 7.45
C SER A 111 -2.35 19.39 7.76
N ARG A 112 -2.71 19.61 9.03
CA ARG A 112 -3.10 20.92 9.56
C ARG A 112 -1.94 21.63 10.27
N LYS A 113 -0.75 21.02 10.27
CA LYS A 113 0.43 21.62 10.88
C LYS A 113 0.90 22.76 9.97
N PRO A 114 1.00 24.00 10.46
CA PRO A 114 1.56 25.07 9.65
C PRO A 114 3.03 24.72 9.34
N VAL A 115 3.39 24.80 8.06
CA VAL A 115 4.75 24.56 7.58
C VAL A 115 5.36 25.89 7.16
N GLY A 116 6.56 26.19 7.65
CA GLY A 116 7.27 27.45 7.38
C GLY A 116 7.31 28.41 8.57
N ASP A 117 7.98 29.55 8.38
CA ASP A 117 8.01 30.63 9.38
C ASP A 117 6.65 31.33 9.43
N ILE A 118 5.87 30.99 10.46
CA ILE A 118 4.56 31.60 10.73
C ILE A 118 4.66 33.03 11.28
N ASN A 119 5.86 33.63 11.33
CA ASN A 119 6.11 34.97 11.85
C ASN A 119 5.63 35.15 13.30
N GLN A 120 5.63 34.08 14.11
CA GLN A 120 5.25 34.12 15.52
C GLN A 120 6.47 33.92 16.42
N GLY A 121 6.66 34.83 17.37
CA GLY A 121 7.74 34.79 18.36
C GLY A 121 8.71 35.97 18.27
N ALA A 122 9.54 36.13 19.31
CA ALA A 122 10.63 37.09 19.30
C ALA A 122 11.66 36.65 18.25
N ARG A 123 11.63 37.31 17.11
CA ARG A 123 12.68 37.15 16.10
C ARG A 123 13.98 37.72 16.69
N PRO A 124 15.17 37.18 16.36
CA PRO A 124 16.33 38.05 16.38
C PRO A 124 15.93 39.24 15.52
N SER A 125 15.82 40.43 16.11
CA SER A 125 15.55 41.63 15.34
C SER A 125 16.48 41.56 14.15
N ALA A 126 15.93 41.59 12.92
CA ALA A 126 16.74 42.00 11.80
C ALA A 126 17.38 43.29 12.31
N SER A 127 18.69 43.25 12.57
CA SER A 127 19.43 44.36 13.17
C SER A 127 19.58 45.42 12.08
N GLY A 128 18.44 45.95 11.64
CA GLY A 128 18.28 47.25 11.06
C GLY A 128 17.51 48.01 12.11
N ASP A 129 18.24 48.66 13.01
CA ASP A 129 17.67 49.78 13.75
C ASP A 129 16.96 50.68 12.74
N VAL A 130 15.73 51.09 13.05
CA VAL A 130 14.97 51.99 12.18
C VAL A 130 15.75 53.30 12.08
N ASP A 131 16.43 53.53 10.96
CA ASP A 131 17.18 54.76 10.71
C ASP A 131 16.22 55.90 10.34
N LEU A 132 15.76 56.59 11.38
CA LEU A 132 14.90 57.77 11.25
C LEU A 132 15.59 58.91 10.47
N LEU A 133 16.93 58.99 10.55
CA LEU A 133 17.69 60.01 9.81
C LEU A 133 17.69 59.71 8.31
N GLY A 134 17.84 58.44 7.94
CA GLY A 134 17.71 57.97 6.56
C GLY A 134 16.33 58.24 5.97
N MET A 135 15.26 58.05 6.75
CA MET A 135 13.89 58.34 6.31
C MET A 135 13.63 59.83 6.11
N MET A 136 14.17 60.71 6.96
CA MET A 136 14.00 62.15 6.80
C MET A 136 14.85 62.74 5.67
N ARG A 137 15.99 62.11 5.32
CA ARG A 137 16.86 62.56 4.23
C ARG A 137 16.34 62.18 2.84
N GLY A 138 15.52 61.14 2.73
CA GLY A 138 14.88 60.73 1.47
C GLY A 138 13.60 61.50 1.14
N ALA A 139 13.11 62.35 2.05
CA ALA A 139 11.85 63.10 1.91
C ALA A 139 12.05 64.60 1.60
N LEU A 140 13.28 65.03 1.35
CA LEU A 140 13.64 66.41 1.01
C LEU A 140 14.04 66.56 -0.46
#